data_AF-A0A952PPL8-F1
#
_entry.id   AF-A0A952PPL8-F1
#
_cell.length_a   1.000
_cell.length_b   1.000
_cell.length_c   1.000
_cell.angle_alpha   90.00
_cell.angle_beta   90.00
_cell.angle_gamma   90.00
#
_symmetry.space_group_name_H-M   'P 1'
#
loop_
_entity.id
_entity.type
_entity.pdbx_description
1 polymer ?
#
loop_
_entity_poly.entity_id
_entity_poly.type
_entity_poly.pdbx_seq_one_letter_code
_entity_poly.pdbx_strand_id
1 'polypeptide(L)'
;MTIIKKIDPWRAVYKSWYSKDVYRDAAHCWRGLGFRYLIGLLFGLWFIASIHVHILVREFVLDYLKPVVSQIPRIDIKNGVATLDRPDQVFQISDPRNGRKLISFDMTDSPTPAPTNIDGIFVEKRRILFHLKGKEQIYDFEKEKDQTWEWTYHPKILDAIATWSGVVVLGVFWISSFILCALQALLFGLVGKVIAMFAKRRLTYPQLVRVSIVAMTPALIIDTCQKLLCVGLPAWDLVSVLIALGYLIYGVKVNSVSFEWSLAQAVPPLEAEKNLQA
;
A
#
# COMPACT_ATOMS: atom_id res chain seq x y z
N MET A 1 16.95 -12.95 39.11
CA MET A 1 15.81 -12.00 38.94
C MET A 1 16.07 -11.16 37.70
N THR A 2 15.42 -11.45 36.57
CA THR A 2 15.60 -10.62 35.35
C THR A 2 14.67 -9.43 35.46
N ILE A 3 15.21 -8.26 35.79
CA ILE A 3 14.44 -7.02 35.87
C ILE A 3 13.93 -6.70 34.44
N ILE A 4 12.61 -6.77 34.24
CA ILE A 4 12.00 -6.38 32.97
C ILE A 4 12.04 -4.85 32.90
N LYS A 5 12.94 -4.33 32.07
CA LYS A 5 13.04 -2.89 31.84
C LYS A 5 11.88 -2.45 30.95
N LYS A 6 11.06 -1.52 31.46
CA LYS A 6 9.99 -0.90 30.67
C LYS A 6 10.60 -0.11 29.51
N ILE A 7 10.11 -0.33 28.29
CA ILE A 7 10.59 0.36 27.09
C ILE A 7 9.44 1.21 26.52
N ASP A 8 9.75 2.42 26.07
CA ASP A 8 8.77 3.24 25.35
C ASP A 8 8.36 2.55 24.05
N PRO A 9 7.05 2.38 23.75
CA PRO A 9 6.59 1.63 22.58
C PRO A 9 7.20 2.10 21.26
N TRP A 10 7.49 3.40 21.10
CA TRP A 10 8.12 3.94 19.88
C TRP A 10 9.56 3.45 19.65
N ARG A 11 10.28 3.08 20.71
CA ARG A 11 11.60 2.47 20.56
C ARG A 11 11.49 1.06 19.97
N ALA A 12 10.31 0.44 19.99
CA ALA A 12 10.09 -0.88 19.36
C ALA A 12 10.27 -0.85 17.84
N VAL A 13 10.12 0.31 17.19
CA VAL A 13 10.32 0.45 15.74
C VAL A 13 11.71 -0.06 15.33
N TYR A 14 12.77 0.39 16.01
CA TYR A 14 14.14 -0.05 15.71
C TYR A 14 14.60 -1.22 16.59
N LYS A 15 14.07 -1.38 17.81
CA LYS A 15 14.47 -2.48 18.70
C LYS A 15 13.87 -3.82 18.32
N SER A 16 12.78 -3.85 17.57
CA SER A 16 12.16 -5.09 17.06
C SER A 16 13.15 -5.96 16.27
N TRP A 17 14.15 -5.35 15.64
CA TRP A 17 15.14 -6.05 14.84
C TRP A 17 16.11 -6.94 15.63
N TYR A 18 16.35 -6.65 16.91
CA TYR A 18 17.42 -7.35 17.65
C TYR A 18 17.23 -7.46 19.17
N SER A 19 16.38 -6.63 19.79
CA SER A 19 16.34 -6.51 21.24
C SER A 19 15.42 -7.55 21.87
N LYS A 20 15.96 -8.40 22.73
CA LYS A 20 15.18 -9.32 23.55
C LYS A 20 14.20 -8.60 24.47
N ASP A 21 14.61 -7.45 24.99
CA ASP A 21 13.86 -6.71 26.01
C ASP A 21 12.55 -6.14 25.45
N VAL A 22 12.52 -5.74 24.16
CA VAL A 22 11.29 -5.21 23.57
C VAL A 22 10.20 -6.27 23.46
N TYR A 23 10.57 -7.52 23.14
CA TYR A 23 9.61 -8.62 23.09
C TYR A 23 9.10 -8.99 24.48
N ARG A 24 9.93 -8.85 25.52
CA ARG A 24 9.53 -9.07 26.92
C ARG A 24 8.62 -7.98 27.45
N ASP A 25 9.00 -6.73 27.21
CA ASP A 25 8.20 -5.56 27.56
C ASP A 25 6.84 -5.58 26.85
N ALA A 26 6.81 -5.93 25.55
CA ALA A 26 5.57 -6.08 24.80
C ALA A 26 4.66 -7.17 25.37
N ALA A 27 5.21 -8.33 25.73
CA ALA A 27 4.41 -9.38 26.35
C ALA A 27 3.83 -8.93 27.71
N HIS A 28 4.67 -8.42 28.60
CA HIS A 28 4.32 -8.28 30.01
C HIS A 28 3.84 -6.88 30.44
N CYS A 29 4.33 -5.81 29.81
CA CYS A 29 4.15 -4.44 30.29
C CYS A 29 3.17 -3.62 29.44
N TRP A 30 2.94 -3.99 28.18
CA TRP A 30 2.01 -3.26 27.32
C TRP A 30 0.55 -3.44 27.77
N ARG A 31 -0.25 -2.39 27.64
CA ARG A 31 -1.70 -2.42 27.95
C ARG A 31 -2.51 -2.85 26.73
N GLY A 32 -3.58 -3.60 26.94
CA GLY A 32 -4.49 -4.05 25.88
C GLY A 32 -3.88 -5.09 24.95
N LEU A 33 -4.14 -5.02 23.64
CA LEU A 33 -3.58 -5.95 22.63
C LEU A 33 -2.34 -5.41 21.92
N GLY A 34 -1.87 -4.20 22.24
CA GLY A 34 -0.76 -3.55 21.52
C GLY A 34 -1.17 -2.76 20.27
N PHE A 35 -2.48 -2.70 19.94
CA PHE A 35 -2.96 -1.99 18.75
C PHE A 35 -2.70 -0.48 18.74
N ARG A 36 -2.53 0.16 19.90
CA ARG A 36 -2.10 1.57 19.97
C ARG A 36 -0.72 1.81 19.36
N TYR A 37 0.18 0.85 19.50
CA TYR A 37 1.48 0.90 18.84
C TYR A 37 1.32 0.61 17.34
N LEU A 38 0.53 -0.41 16.97
CA LEU A 38 0.32 -0.76 15.57
C LEU A 38 -0.28 0.39 14.74
N ILE A 39 -1.33 1.05 15.25
CA ILE A 39 -1.95 2.18 14.57
C ILE A 39 -0.97 3.35 14.38
N GLY A 40 -0.12 3.60 15.39
CA GLY A 40 0.91 4.63 15.35
C GLY A 40 2.05 4.32 14.39
N LEU A 41 2.53 3.08 14.38
CA LEU A 41 3.52 2.60 13.42
C LEU A 41 3.00 2.75 11.99
N LEU A 42 1.79 2.25 11.72
CA LEU A 42 1.18 2.34 10.40
C LEU A 42 0.90 3.79 9.99
N PHE A 43 0.51 4.66 10.92
CA PHE A 43 0.34 6.08 10.62
C PHE A 43 1.65 6.70 10.13
N GLY A 44 2.76 6.43 10.82
CA GLY A 44 4.08 6.93 10.40
C GLY A 44 4.50 6.41 9.02
N LEU A 45 4.30 5.11 8.76
CA LEU A 45 4.64 4.50 7.47
C LEU A 45 3.77 5.05 6.32
N TRP A 46 2.45 5.14 6.53
CA TRP A 46 1.52 5.68 5.53
C TRP A 46 1.65 7.19 5.34
N PHE A 47 2.10 7.95 6.35
CA PHE A 47 2.39 9.37 6.21
C PHE A 47 3.54 9.60 5.23
N ILE A 48 4.63 8.85 5.35
CA ILE A 48 5.76 8.92 4.42
C ILE A 48 5.33 8.49 3.01
N ALA A 49 4.60 7.38 2.90
CA ALA A 49 4.08 6.89 1.62
C ALA A 49 3.12 7.90 0.96
N SER A 50 2.26 8.56 1.74
CA SER A 50 1.33 9.58 1.26
C SER A 50 2.04 10.77 0.66
N ILE A 51 3.12 11.27 1.30
CA ILE A 51 3.93 12.36 0.74
C ILE A 51 4.53 11.94 -0.61
N HIS A 52 5.11 10.74 -0.68
CA HIS A 52 5.70 10.23 -1.91
C HIS A 52 4.68 10.11 -3.04
N VAL A 53 3.51 9.50 -2.77
CA VAL A 53 2.43 9.38 -3.76
C VAL A 53 1.88 10.75 -4.16
N HIS A 54 1.75 11.70 -3.23
CA HIS A 54 1.30 13.04 -3.56
C HIS A 54 2.24 13.75 -4.54
N ILE A 55 3.56 13.68 -4.31
CA ILE A 55 4.56 14.25 -5.21
C ILE A 55 4.48 13.59 -6.59
N LEU A 56 4.49 12.25 -6.63
CA LEU A 56 4.45 11.49 -7.88
C LEU A 56 3.17 11.77 -8.70
N VAL A 57 2.01 11.74 -8.05
CA VAL A 57 0.72 12.00 -8.71
C VAL A 57 0.64 13.46 -9.16
N ARG A 58 1.11 14.41 -8.36
CA ARG A 58 1.09 15.82 -8.74
C ARG A 58 1.98 16.08 -9.96
N GLU A 59 3.20 15.55 -9.97
CA GLU A 59 4.11 15.65 -11.13
C GLU A 59 3.49 14.99 -12.37
N PHE A 60 2.97 13.77 -12.22
CA PHE A 60 2.30 13.07 -13.32
C PHE A 60 1.10 13.86 -13.86
N VAL A 61 0.27 14.42 -12.99
CA VAL A 61 -0.92 15.16 -13.41
C VAL A 61 -0.54 16.49 -14.05
N LEU A 62 0.32 17.28 -13.42
CA LEU A 62 0.64 18.64 -13.88
C LEU A 62 1.57 18.64 -15.10
N ASP A 63 2.58 17.77 -15.12
CA ASP A 63 3.66 17.84 -16.10
C ASP A 63 3.46 16.88 -17.27
N TYR A 64 2.61 15.87 -17.11
CA TYR A 64 2.31 14.90 -18.16
C TYR A 64 0.83 14.94 -18.59
N LEU A 65 -0.09 14.64 -17.68
CA LEU A 65 -1.49 14.41 -18.04
C LEU A 65 -2.18 15.69 -18.51
N LYS A 66 -1.99 16.82 -17.82
CA LYS A 66 -2.58 18.11 -18.19
C LYS A 66 -2.16 18.56 -19.60
N PRO A 67 -0.86 18.62 -19.96
CA PRO A 67 -0.44 18.96 -21.31
C PRO A 67 -1.01 18.01 -22.37
N VAL A 68 -1.04 16.70 -22.10
CA VAL A 68 -1.59 15.71 -23.04
C VAL A 68 -3.08 15.93 -23.27
N VAL A 69 -3.87 16.07 -22.19
CA VAL A 69 -5.33 16.26 -22.29
C VAL A 69 -5.67 17.61 -22.93
N SER A 70 -4.87 18.66 -22.70
CA SER A 70 -5.08 19.96 -23.33
C SER A 70 -4.88 19.97 -24.85
N GLN A 71 -4.19 18.97 -25.40
CA GLN A 71 -4.03 18.79 -26.84
C GLN A 71 -5.23 18.06 -27.48
N ILE A 72 -6.12 17.44 -26.69
CA ILE A 72 -7.23 16.66 -27.26
C ILE A 72 -8.24 17.62 -27.93
N PRO A 73 -8.44 17.51 -29.26
CA PRO A 73 -9.43 18.32 -29.95
C PRO A 73 -10.86 17.84 -29.64
N ARG A 74 -11.85 18.68 -29.91
CA ARG A 74 -13.25 18.24 -29.92
C ARG A 74 -13.45 17.21 -31.04
N ILE A 75 -14.12 16.10 -30.72
CA ILE A 75 -14.45 15.04 -31.68
C ILE A 75 -15.97 14.88 -31.71
N ASP A 76 -16.59 15.11 -32.86
CA ASP A 76 -18.02 14.88 -33.08
C ASP A 76 -18.20 13.64 -33.98
N ILE A 77 -18.92 12.63 -33.50
CA ILE A 77 -19.25 11.42 -34.28
C ILE A 77 -20.71 11.52 -34.73
N LYS A 78 -20.92 11.62 -36.05
CA LYS A 78 -22.24 11.67 -36.68
C LYS A 78 -22.30 10.65 -37.81
N ASN A 79 -23.33 9.81 -37.80
CA ASN A 79 -23.58 8.75 -38.77
C ASN A 79 -22.37 7.82 -38.97
N GLY A 80 -21.70 7.43 -37.88
CA GLY A 80 -20.50 6.58 -37.92
C GLY A 80 -19.25 7.26 -38.50
N VAL A 81 -19.24 8.59 -38.62
CA VAL A 81 -18.08 9.37 -39.08
C VAL A 81 -17.65 10.34 -37.99
N ALA A 82 -16.40 10.21 -37.55
CA ALA A 82 -15.74 11.16 -36.66
C ALA A 82 -15.29 12.40 -37.45
N THR A 83 -15.58 13.57 -36.90
CA THR A 83 -15.16 14.87 -37.42
C THR A 83 -14.44 15.65 -36.32
N LEU A 84 -13.41 16.38 -36.72
CA LEU A 84 -12.70 17.33 -35.87
C LEU A 84 -13.12 18.75 -36.22
N ASP A 85 -12.95 19.68 -35.29
CA ASP A 85 -13.08 21.12 -35.56
C ASP A 85 -12.16 21.59 -36.72
N ARG A 86 -11.14 20.79 -37.07
CA ARG A 86 -10.24 21.00 -38.22
C ARG A 86 -10.21 19.75 -39.10
N PRO A 87 -11.19 19.58 -40.00
CA PRO A 87 -11.41 18.31 -40.72
C PRO A 87 -10.32 17.95 -41.74
N ASP A 88 -9.50 18.91 -42.18
CA ASP A 88 -8.54 18.71 -43.28
C ASP A 88 -7.07 18.62 -42.83
N GLN A 89 -6.80 18.43 -41.54
CA GLN A 89 -5.44 18.38 -41.01
C GLN A 89 -5.19 17.11 -40.20
N VAL A 90 -4.01 16.52 -40.41
CA VAL A 90 -3.49 15.48 -39.52
C VAL A 90 -3.10 16.14 -38.20
N PHE A 91 -3.78 15.77 -37.13
CA PHE A 91 -3.53 16.29 -35.78
C PHE A 91 -2.81 15.25 -34.95
N GLN A 92 -1.77 15.62 -34.21
CA GLN A 92 -0.97 14.68 -33.44
C GLN A 92 -0.83 15.17 -32.01
N ILE A 93 -1.13 14.28 -31.06
CA ILE A 93 -0.87 14.48 -29.64
C ILE A 93 0.50 13.88 -29.36
N SER A 94 1.39 14.72 -28.86
CA SER A 94 2.75 14.32 -28.50
C SER A 94 2.92 14.29 -27.00
N ASP A 95 3.73 13.34 -26.55
CA ASP A 95 4.20 13.27 -25.18
C ASP A 95 5.03 14.54 -24.86
N PRO A 96 4.66 15.32 -23.84
CA PRO A 96 5.35 16.55 -23.49
C PRO A 96 6.79 16.32 -23.02
N ARG A 97 7.17 15.11 -22.60
CA ARG A 97 8.49 14.80 -22.03
C ARG A 97 9.53 14.46 -23.10
N ASN A 98 9.13 13.79 -24.17
CA ASN A 98 10.06 13.25 -25.18
C ASN A 98 9.66 13.58 -26.63
N GLY A 99 8.51 14.25 -26.84
CA GLY A 99 8.01 14.60 -28.17
C GLY A 99 7.51 13.42 -29.01
N ARG A 100 7.46 12.20 -28.46
CA ARG A 100 6.94 11.02 -29.14
C ARG A 100 5.44 11.19 -29.39
N LYS A 101 5.00 10.88 -30.60
CA LYS A 101 3.59 10.91 -30.99
C LYS A 101 2.87 9.77 -30.28
N LEU A 102 1.88 10.11 -29.45
CA LEU A 102 1.07 9.16 -28.70
C LEU A 102 -0.21 8.81 -29.46
N ILE A 103 -0.86 9.84 -30.01
CA ILE A 103 -2.12 9.72 -30.72
C ILE A 103 -2.03 10.53 -32.01
N SER A 104 -2.42 9.95 -33.14
CA SER A 104 -2.55 10.68 -34.40
C SER A 104 -3.99 10.58 -34.91
N PHE A 105 -4.55 11.72 -35.26
CA PHE A 105 -5.85 11.84 -35.90
C PHE A 105 -5.63 12.15 -37.38
N ASP A 106 -6.14 11.30 -38.25
CA ASP A 106 -6.14 11.49 -39.70
C ASP A 106 -7.58 11.43 -40.21
N MET A 107 -8.18 12.60 -40.41
CA MET A 107 -9.55 12.73 -40.89
C MET A 107 -9.63 12.87 -42.42
N THR A 108 -8.55 12.58 -43.15
CA THR A 108 -8.55 12.62 -44.62
C THR A 108 -9.30 11.42 -45.19
N ASP A 109 -9.77 11.51 -46.44
CA ASP A 109 -10.43 10.39 -47.13
C ASP A 109 -9.46 9.27 -47.55
N SER A 110 -8.15 9.50 -47.41
CA SER A 110 -7.09 8.55 -47.71
C SER A 110 -6.02 8.62 -46.60
N PRO A 111 -6.33 8.09 -45.40
CA PRO A 111 -5.48 8.22 -44.24
C PRO A 111 -4.13 7.54 -44.48
N THR A 112 -3.08 8.13 -43.91
CA THR A 112 -1.74 7.55 -43.97
C THR A 112 -1.73 6.25 -43.17
N PRO A 113 -1.29 5.11 -43.75
CA PRO A 113 -1.27 3.85 -43.03
C PRO A 113 -0.51 3.96 -41.72
N ALA A 114 -1.11 3.44 -40.64
CA ALA A 114 -0.47 3.40 -39.33
C ALA A 114 0.87 2.62 -39.43
N PRO A 115 1.99 3.17 -38.92
CA PRO A 115 3.24 2.44 -38.86
C PRO A 115 3.11 1.18 -38.00
N THR A 116 3.36 0.02 -38.57
CA THR A 116 3.26 -1.29 -37.88
C THR A 116 4.37 -1.54 -36.85
N ASN A 117 5.35 -0.65 -36.76
CA ASN A 117 6.50 -0.74 -35.88
C ASN A 117 6.45 0.21 -34.68
N ILE A 118 5.38 1.02 -34.54
CA ILE A 118 5.26 2.02 -33.48
C ILE A 118 3.97 1.77 -32.70
N ASP A 119 4.11 1.53 -31.39
CA ASP A 119 2.96 1.53 -30.49
C ASP A 119 2.36 2.95 -30.42
N GLY A 120 1.04 3.03 -30.62
CA GLY A 120 0.30 4.28 -30.69
C GLY A 120 -1.20 4.06 -30.93
N ILE A 121 -1.97 5.15 -30.81
CA ILE A 121 -3.40 5.17 -31.13
C ILE A 121 -3.59 6.00 -32.39
N PHE A 122 -4.18 5.40 -33.43
CA PHE A 122 -4.45 6.07 -34.70
C PHE A 122 -5.95 6.20 -34.85
N VAL A 123 -6.44 7.43 -34.97
CA VAL A 123 -7.86 7.74 -35.08
C VAL A 123 -8.12 8.20 -36.50
N GLU A 124 -8.91 7.43 -37.24
CA GLU A 124 -9.35 7.75 -38.59
C GLU A 124 -10.82 8.20 -38.59
N LYS A 125 -11.32 8.68 -39.73
CA LYS A 125 -12.73 9.08 -39.92
C LYS A 125 -13.75 8.03 -39.46
N ARG A 126 -13.49 6.73 -39.65
CA ARG A 126 -14.46 5.64 -39.42
C ARG A 126 -14.04 4.62 -38.38
N ARG A 127 -12.80 4.67 -37.91
CA ARG A 127 -12.26 3.65 -37.01
C ARG A 127 -11.12 4.17 -36.14
N ILE A 128 -10.88 3.49 -35.04
CA ILE A 128 -9.70 3.66 -34.18
C ILE A 128 -8.85 2.39 -34.29
N LEU A 129 -7.56 2.57 -34.53
CA LEU A 129 -6.56 1.52 -34.53
C LEU A 129 -5.71 1.65 -33.27
N PHE A 130 -5.71 0.62 -32.45
CA PHE A 130 -4.81 0.49 -31.31
C PHE A 130 -3.68 -0.45 -31.68
N HIS A 131 -2.46 0.09 -31.78
CA HIS A 131 -1.26 -0.72 -31.92
C HIS A 131 -0.55 -0.80 -30.58
N LEU A 132 -0.65 -1.95 -29.89
CA LEU A 132 -0.08 -2.16 -28.57
C LEU A 132 0.66 -3.50 -28.52
N LYS A 133 1.98 -3.44 -28.34
CA LYS A 133 2.85 -4.62 -28.18
C LYS A 133 2.69 -5.62 -29.34
N GLY A 134 2.65 -5.11 -30.57
CA GLY A 134 2.51 -5.93 -31.78
C GLY A 134 1.13 -6.57 -31.97
N LYS A 135 0.12 -6.16 -31.19
CA LYS A 135 -1.29 -6.51 -31.44
C LYS A 135 -2.02 -5.28 -31.96
N GLU A 136 -2.79 -5.49 -33.02
CA GLU A 136 -3.68 -4.48 -33.58
C GLU A 136 -5.11 -4.77 -33.13
N GLN A 137 -5.78 -3.77 -32.57
CA GLN A 137 -7.22 -3.81 -32.28
C GLN A 137 -7.91 -2.68 -33.03
N ILE A 138 -8.95 -3.03 -33.77
CA ILE A 138 -9.71 -2.09 -34.61
C ILE A 138 -11.08 -1.88 -33.97
N TYR A 139 -11.47 -0.63 -33.83
CA TYR A 139 -12.78 -0.22 -33.35
C TYR A 139 -13.49 0.60 -34.41
N ASP A 140 -14.57 0.07 -34.99
CA ASP A 140 -15.32 0.73 -36.07
C ASP A 140 -16.49 1.55 -35.53
N PHE A 141 -16.58 2.81 -35.96
CA PHE A 141 -17.65 3.73 -35.54
C PHE A 141 -19.01 3.45 -36.20
N GLU A 142 -19.08 2.59 -37.22
CA GLU A 142 -20.35 2.25 -37.89
C GLU A 142 -21.36 1.55 -36.98
N LYS A 143 -20.89 0.97 -35.88
CA LYS A 143 -21.75 0.29 -34.89
C LYS A 143 -22.26 1.22 -33.80
N GLU A 144 -21.74 2.44 -33.71
CA GLU A 144 -22.18 3.45 -32.77
C GLU A 144 -23.39 4.23 -33.30
N LYS A 145 -24.34 4.53 -32.42
CA LYS A 145 -25.37 5.54 -32.69
C LYS A 145 -24.75 6.94 -32.66
N ASP A 146 -25.37 7.89 -33.35
CA ASP A 146 -25.00 9.30 -33.31
C ASP A 146 -24.75 9.77 -31.88
N GLN A 147 -23.49 10.08 -31.57
CA GLN A 147 -23.06 10.47 -30.25
C GLN A 147 -22.02 11.58 -30.39
N THR A 148 -22.38 12.76 -29.90
CA THR A 148 -21.43 13.86 -29.78
C THR A 148 -20.69 13.69 -28.45
N TRP A 149 -19.39 13.41 -28.54
CA TRP A 149 -18.54 13.28 -27.35
C TRP A 149 -17.80 14.61 -27.15
N GLU A 150 -18.49 15.56 -26.53
CA GLU A 150 -17.82 16.76 -26.06
C GLU A 150 -16.99 16.39 -24.84
N TRP A 151 -15.70 16.07 -25.06
CA TRP A 151 -14.75 15.86 -23.98
C TRP A 151 -14.57 17.19 -23.24
N THR A 152 -15.48 17.44 -22.30
CA THR A 152 -15.47 18.65 -21.48
C THR A 152 -14.46 18.39 -20.37
N TYR A 153 -13.19 18.60 -20.70
CA TYR A 153 -12.12 18.54 -19.74
C TYR A 153 -12.39 19.57 -18.65
N HIS A 154 -12.75 19.10 -17.45
CA HIS A 154 -12.84 19.96 -16.28
C HIS A 154 -11.47 20.00 -15.60
N PRO A 155 -10.67 21.07 -15.77
CA PRO A 155 -9.33 21.17 -15.17
C PRO A 155 -9.36 20.97 -13.65
N LYS A 156 -10.48 21.34 -13.03
CA LYS A 156 -10.77 21.14 -11.61
C LYS A 156 -10.66 19.68 -11.15
N ILE A 157 -10.97 18.70 -12.01
CA ILE A 157 -10.89 17.27 -11.63
C ILE A 157 -9.42 16.85 -11.51
N LEU A 158 -8.58 17.19 -12.48
CA LEU A 158 -7.16 16.87 -12.41
C LEU A 158 -6.48 17.62 -11.27
N ASP A 159 -6.83 18.89 -11.05
CA ASP A 159 -6.36 19.64 -9.88
C ASP A 159 -6.79 19.02 -8.56
N ALA A 160 -8.03 18.53 -8.47
CA ALA A 160 -8.50 17.81 -7.30
C ALA A 160 -7.72 16.51 -7.09
N ILE A 161 -7.48 15.71 -8.13
CA ILE A 161 -6.68 14.48 -8.02
C ILE A 161 -5.25 14.79 -7.55
N ALA A 162 -4.60 15.77 -8.18
CA ALA A 162 -3.25 16.19 -7.81
C ALA A 162 -3.17 16.64 -6.35
N THR A 163 -4.18 17.36 -5.86
CA THR A 163 -4.21 17.91 -4.50
C THR A 163 -4.59 16.88 -3.45
N TRP A 164 -5.64 16.09 -3.70
CA TRP A 164 -6.25 15.21 -2.69
C TRP A 164 -5.67 13.80 -2.65
N SER A 165 -4.88 13.39 -3.64
CA SER A 165 -4.25 12.06 -3.71
C SER A 165 -3.56 11.65 -2.40
N GLY A 166 -2.71 12.51 -1.83
CA GLY A 166 -2.03 12.24 -0.57
C GLY A 166 -2.99 12.04 0.60
N VAL A 167 -4.03 12.87 0.70
CA VAL A 167 -5.04 12.80 1.76
C VAL A 167 -5.86 11.51 1.65
N VAL A 168 -6.26 11.13 0.44
CA VAL A 168 -6.99 9.88 0.18
C VAL A 168 -6.13 8.67 0.56
N VAL A 169 -4.85 8.68 0.18
CA VAL A 169 -3.90 7.63 0.56
C VAL A 169 -3.77 7.53 2.08
N LEU A 170 -3.53 8.65 2.75
CA LEU A 170 -3.36 8.67 4.20
C LEU A 170 -4.64 8.29 4.96
N GLY A 171 -5.82 8.67 4.47
CA GLY A 171 -7.08 8.35 5.13
C GLY A 171 -7.51 6.92 4.89
N VAL A 172 -7.75 6.56 3.62
CA VAL A 172 -8.38 5.30 3.24
C VAL A 172 -7.43 4.12 3.42
N PHE A 173 -6.17 4.25 2.98
CA PHE A 173 -5.25 3.11 2.98
C PHE A 173 -4.65 2.85 4.35
N TRP A 174 -4.42 3.89 5.18
CA TRP A 174 -3.98 3.71 6.56
C TRP A 174 -4.99 2.92 7.39
N ILE A 175 -6.28 3.27 7.32
CA ILE A 175 -7.34 2.60 8.07
C ILE A 175 -7.51 1.16 7.58
N SER A 176 -7.57 0.97 6.26
CA SER A 176 -7.66 -0.36 5.65
C SER A 176 -6.47 -1.25 6.06
N SER A 177 -5.26 -0.70 6.01
CA SER A 177 -4.04 -1.39 6.42
C SER A 177 -4.05 -1.74 7.91
N PHE A 178 -4.54 -0.84 8.77
CA PHE A 178 -4.67 -1.13 10.20
C PHE A 178 -5.61 -2.31 10.46
N ILE A 179 -6.77 -2.36 9.82
CA ILE A 179 -7.73 -3.46 9.97
C ILE A 179 -7.10 -4.80 9.56
N LEU A 180 -6.46 -4.83 8.38
CA LEU A 180 -5.81 -6.03 7.87
C LEU A 180 -4.65 -6.48 8.78
N CYS A 181 -3.78 -5.56 9.20
CA CYS A 181 -2.66 -5.89 10.09
C CYS A 181 -3.13 -6.29 11.50
N ALA A 182 -4.22 -5.71 12.01
CA ALA A 182 -4.80 -6.12 13.29
C ALA A 182 -5.35 -7.55 13.20
N LEU A 183 -6.06 -7.89 12.12
CA LEU A 183 -6.54 -9.25 11.87
C LEU A 183 -5.36 -10.23 11.73
N GLN A 184 -4.33 -9.86 10.98
CA GLN A 184 -3.11 -10.66 10.83
C GLN A 184 -2.38 -10.87 12.17
N ALA A 185 -2.31 -9.85 13.03
CA ALA A 185 -1.70 -9.97 14.36
C ALA A 185 -2.48 -10.92 15.27
N LEU A 186 -3.82 -10.96 15.15
CA LEU A 186 -4.66 -11.94 15.87
C LEU A 186 -4.37 -13.37 15.38
N LEU A 187 -4.32 -13.58 14.06
CA LEU A 187 -3.94 -14.87 13.47
C LEU A 187 -2.53 -15.32 13.89
N PHE A 188 -1.56 -14.41 13.87
CA PHE A 188 -0.22 -14.70 14.36
C PHE A 188 -0.17 -14.94 15.87
N GLY A 189 -1.06 -14.34 16.65
CA GLY A 189 -1.22 -14.68 18.07
C GLY A 189 -1.63 -16.15 18.27
N LEU A 190 -2.49 -16.69 17.39
CA LEU A 190 -2.89 -18.10 17.40
C LEU A 190 -1.72 -19.01 16.99
N VAL A 191 -0.99 -18.66 15.92
CA VAL A 191 0.23 -19.37 15.52
C VAL A 191 1.27 -19.33 16.64
N GLY A 192 1.45 -18.18 17.29
CA GLY A 192 2.31 -18.00 18.45
C GLY A 192 1.91 -18.89 19.63
N LYS A 193 0.62 -19.19 19.79
CA LYS A 193 0.13 -20.11 20.83
C LYS A 193 0.55 -21.54 20.54
N VAL A 194 0.47 -21.96 19.28
CA VAL A 194 0.98 -23.27 18.83
C VAL A 194 2.49 -23.37 19.05
N ILE A 195 3.25 -22.34 18.66
CA ILE A 195 4.71 -22.27 18.89
C ILE A 195 5.03 -22.33 20.39
N ALA A 196 4.31 -21.57 21.22
CA ALA A 196 4.51 -21.56 22.67
C ALA A 196 4.23 -22.93 23.30
N MET A 197 3.23 -23.66 22.80
CA MET A 197 2.92 -25.02 23.23
C MET A 197 4.09 -25.98 22.96
N PHE A 198 4.62 -25.98 21.73
CA PHE A 198 5.80 -26.78 21.38
C PHE A 198 7.05 -26.38 22.18
N ALA A 199 7.23 -25.09 22.45
CA ALA A 199 8.34 -24.57 23.25
C ALA A 199 8.14 -24.73 24.77
N LYS A 200 7.06 -25.38 25.21
CA LYS A 200 6.67 -25.54 26.64
C LYS A 200 6.66 -24.21 27.40
N ARG A 201 6.17 -23.14 26.74
CA ARG A 201 6.04 -21.79 27.30
C ARG A 201 4.58 -21.47 27.61
N ARG A 202 4.33 -20.82 28.75
CA ARG A 202 2.99 -20.37 29.16
C ARG A 202 2.85 -18.88 28.88
N LEU A 203 2.44 -18.54 27.66
CA LEU A 203 2.05 -17.19 27.28
C LEU A 203 0.56 -17.15 27.00
N THR A 204 -0.11 -16.12 27.50
CA THR A 204 -1.53 -15.91 27.23
C THR A 204 -1.71 -15.39 25.80
N TYR A 205 -2.90 -15.63 25.22
CA TYR A 205 -3.19 -15.17 23.86
C TYR A 205 -2.99 -13.64 23.68
N PRO A 206 -3.45 -12.76 24.60
CA PRO A 206 -3.16 -11.33 24.51
C PRO A 206 -1.66 -10.99 24.51
N GLN A 207 -0.84 -11.72 25.27
CA GLN A 207 0.62 -11.53 25.28
C GLN A 207 1.22 -11.91 23.92
N LEU A 208 0.75 -13.01 23.34
CA LEU A 208 1.19 -13.47 22.02
C LEU A 208 0.81 -12.47 20.92
N VAL A 209 -0.40 -11.91 20.95
CA VAL A 209 -0.82 -10.86 19.99
C VAL A 209 0.12 -9.65 20.06
N ARG A 210 0.49 -9.18 21.26
CA ARG A 210 1.45 -8.07 21.42
C ARG A 210 2.82 -8.41 20.84
N VAL A 211 3.31 -9.62 21.11
CA VAL A 211 4.57 -10.14 20.55
C VAL A 211 4.50 -10.22 19.02
N SER A 212 3.38 -10.67 18.46
CA SER A 212 3.14 -10.72 17.02
C SER A 212 3.19 -9.34 16.38
N ILE A 213 2.60 -8.31 17.01
CA ILE A 213 2.68 -6.93 16.50
C ILE A 213 4.13 -6.44 16.44
N VAL A 214 4.93 -6.69 17.48
CA VAL A 214 6.36 -6.33 17.46
C VAL A 214 7.11 -7.14 16.41
N ALA A 215 6.80 -8.43 16.25
CA ALA A 215 7.41 -9.30 15.25
C ALA A 215 7.09 -8.92 13.80
N MET A 216 5.91 -8.35 13.54
CA MET A 216 5.52 -7.84 12.23
C MET A 216 6.23 -6.54 11.85
N THR A 217 6.75 -5.79 12.84
CA THR A 217 7.31 -4.44 12.61
C THR A 217 8.41 -4.41 11.54
N PRO A 218 9.44 -5.30 11.55
CA PRO A 218 10.47 -5.29 10.51
C PRO A 218 9.90 -5.53 9.11
N ALA A 219 8.97 -6.48 8.96
CA ALA A 219 8.35 -6.79 7.68
C ALA A 219 7.54 -5.59 7.13
N LEU A 220 6.78 -4.90 7.98
CA LEU A 220 6.01 -3.70 7.61
C LEU A 220 6.92 -2.54 7.17
N ILE A 221 8.07 -2.35 7.84
CA ILE A 221 9.04 -1.32 7.47
C ILE A 221 9.65 -1.65 6.11
N ILE A 222 10.10 -2.89 5.89
CA ILE A 222 10.71 -3.29 4.61
C ILE A 222 9.69 -3.18 3.47
N ASP A 223 8.45 -3.59 3.70
CA ASP A 223 7.35 -3.48 2.73
C ASP A 223 7.12 -2.02 2.31
N THR A 224 7.12 -1.10 3.28
CA THR A 224 7.01 0.34 3.01
C THR A 224 8.21 0.84 2.20
N CYS A 225 9.43 0.46 2.57
CA CYS A 225 10.64 0.83 1.83
C CYS A 225 10.61 0.33 0.38
N GLN A 226 10.16 -0.90 0.12
CA GLN A 226 10.06 -1.44 -1.24
C GLN A 226 9.07 -0.65 -2.10
N LYS A 227 7.91 -0.31 -1.52
CA LYS A 227 6.89 0.51 -2.19
C LYS A 227 7.43 1.90 -2.54
N LEU A 228 8.18 2.52 -1.62
CA LEU A 228 8.83 3.82 -1.85
C LEU A 228 9.94 3.77 -2.90
N LEU A 229 10.66 2.66 -3.00
CA LEU A 229 11.73 2.47 -3.98
C LEU A 229 11.24 1.91 -5.32
N CYS A 230 9.93 1.62 -5.43
CA CYS A 230 9.33 0.92 -6.57
C CYS A 230 10.03 -0.41 -6.92
N VAL A 231 10.65 -1.07 -5.92
CA VAL A 231 11.31 -2.37 -6.09
C VAL A 231 10.30 -3.46 -5.78
N GLY A 232 9.64 -3.98 -6.81
CA GLY A 232 8.73 -5.11 -6.69
C GLY A 232 9.50 -6.42 -6.59
N LEU A 233 9.68 -6.94 -5.38
CA LEU A 233 10.21 -8.30 -5.22
C LEU A 233 9.12 -9.33 -5.52
N PRO A 234 9.38 -10.32 -6.40
CA PRO A 234 8.41 -11.38 -6.64
C PRO A 234 8.19 -12.18 -5.35
N ALA A 235 6.93 -12.55 -5.10
CA ALA A 235 6.51 -13.29 -3.91
C ALA A 235 6.83 -12.60 -2.56
N TRP A 236 6.93 -11.27 -2.54
CA TRP A 236 7.19 -10.50 -1.32
C TRP A 236 6.24 -10.83 -0.16
N ASP A 237 4.95 -11.05 -0.44
CA ASP A 237 3.97 -11.41 0.58
C ASP A 237 4.39 -12.64 1.39
N LEU A 238 4.90 -13.68 0.71
CA LEU A 238 5.40 -14.89 1.37
C LEU A 238 6.65 -14.60 2.21
N VAL A 239 7.59 -13.82 1.66
CA VAL A 239 8.81 -13.42 2.35
C VAL A 239 8.49 -12.63 3.62
N SER A 240 7.53 -11.70 3.55
CA SER A 240 7.10 -10.88 4.69
C SER A 240 6.52 -11.73 5.82
N VAL A 241 5.73 -12.76 5.48
CA VAL A 241 5.17 -13.73 6.44
C VAL A 241 6.30 -14.54 7.09
N LEU A 242 7.28 -15.01 6.33
CA LEU A 242 8.42 -15.74 6.87
C LEU A 242 9.26 -14.88 7.83
N ILE A 243 9.49 -13.61 7.50
CA ILE A 243 10.18 -12.65 8.37
C ILE A 243 9.38 -12.50 9.69
N ALA A 244 8.09 -12.22 9.60
CA ALA A 244 7.24 -12.06 10.77
C ALA A 244 7.19 -13.32 11.65
N LEU A 245 7.13 -14.51 11.04
CA LEU A 245 7.18 -15.80 11.75
C LEU A 245 8.53 -16.02 12.44
N GLY A 246 9.64 -15.72 11.78
CA GLY A 246 10.97 -15.81 12.37
C GLY A 246 11.11 -14.95 13.63
N TYR A 247 10.66 -13.68 13.56
CA TYR A 247 10.64 -12.79 14.71
C TYR A 247 9.63 -13.19 15.78
N LEU A 248 8.51 -13.81 15.40
CA LEU A 248 7.53 -14.33 16.36
C LEU A 248 8.11 -15.50 17.15
N ILE A 249 8.76 -16.46 16.48
CA ILE A 249 9.47 -17.58 17.12
C ILE A 249 10.51 -17.05 18.09
N TYR A 250 11.30 -16.06 17.66
CA TYR A 250 12.27 -15.39 18.52
C TYR A 250 11.63 -14.75 19.75
N GLY A 251 10.56 -13.98 19.57
CA GLY A 251 9.82 -13.33 20.64
C GLY A 251 9.23 -14.31 21.65
N VAL A 252 8.65 -15.43 21.19
CA VAL A 252 8.14 -16.50 22.06
C VAL A 252 9.28 -17.16 22.84
N LYS A 253 10.41 -17.45 22.20
CA LYS A 253 11.57 -18.11 22.83
C LYS A 253 12.16 -17.28 23.97
N VAL A 254 12.21 -15.96 23.81
CA VAL A 254 12.82 -15.01 24.76
C VAL A 254 11.94 -14.76 25.99
N ASN A 255 10.63 -14.97 25.87
CA ASN A 255 9.62 -14.80 26.93
C ASN A 255 9.47 -16.05 27.84
N SER A 256 10.60 -16.67 28.19
CA SER A 256 10.64 -17.79 29.12
C SER A 256 10.58 -17.30 30.57
N VAL A 257 9.40 -17.30 31.17
CA VAL A 257 9.30 -17.30 32.64
C VAL A 257 9.29 -18.77 33.09
N SER A 258 10.23 -19.16 33.98
CA SER A 258 10.22 -20.48 34.61
C SER A 258 8.97 -20.62 35.49
N PHE A 259 8.39 -21.82 35.52
CA PHE A 259 7.15 -22.18 36.23
C PHE A 259 7.07 -21.68 37.68
N GLU A 260 8.21 -21.58 38.36
CA GLU A 260 8.36 -21.13 39.76
C GLU A 260 7.79 -19.73 40.05
N TRP A 261 7.85 -18.81 39.10
CA TRP A 261 7.44 -17.41 39.34
C TRP A 261 5.91 -17.23 39.41
N SER A 262 5.13 -18.02 38.67
CA SER A 262 3.67 -17.91 38.72
C SER A 262 3.08 -18.46 40.03
N LEU A 263 3.77 -19.43 40.66
CA LEU A 263 3.42 -19.93 41.98
C LEU A 263 3.77 -18.87 43.05
N ALA A 264 4.90 -18.19 42.92
CA ALA A 264 5.31 -17.13 43.84
C ALA A 264 4.39 -15.89 43.82
N GLN A 265 3.69 -15.61 42.71
CA GLN A 265 2.69 -14.53 42.63
C GLN A 265 1.26 -14.96 42.94
N ALA A 266 0.96 -16.26 42.85
CA ALA A 266 -0.35 -16.80 43.23
C ALA A 266 -0.51 -16.98 44.74
N VAL A 267 0.59 -16.93 45.49
CA VAL A 267 0.58 -16.82 46.95
C VAL A 267 0.54 -15.33 47.29
N PRO A 268 -0.60 -14.77 47.74
CA PRO A 268 -0.58 -13.43 48.32
C PRO A 268 0.45 -13.42 49.47
N PRO A 269 1.22 -12.33 49.66
CA PRO A 269 2.09 -12.22 50.82
C PRO A 269 1.24 -12.48 52.05
N LEU A 270 1.50 -13.60 52.73
CA LEU A 270 0.79 -13.98 53.93
C LEU A 270 0.85 -12.78 54.88
N GLU A 271 -0.31 -12.17 55.14
CA GLU A 271 -0.55 -11.23 56.24
C GLU A 271 -0.29 -11.87 57.63
N ALA A 272 0.33 -13.06 57.67
CA ALA A 272 0.61 -13.83 58.86
C ALA A 272 1.72 -13.24 59.74
N GLU A 273 2.52 -12.27 59.27
CA GLU A 273 3.51 -11.61 60.14
C GLU A 273 2.93 -10.45 60.99
N LYS A 274 1.72 -9.94 60.68
CA LYS A 274 1.10 -8.88 61.49
C LYS A 274 0.32 -9.37 62.71
N ASN A 275 0.00 -10.66 62.79
CA ASN A 275 -0.77 -11.24 63.91
C ASN A 275 0.08 -12.06 64.90
N LEU A 276 1.41 -12.06 64.75
CA LEU A 276 2.35 -12.70 65.68
C LEU A 276 3.06 -11.70 66.61
N GLN A 277 2.73 -10.41 66.51
CA GLN A 277 3.28 -9.34 67.36
C GLN A 277 2.19 -8.51 68.07
N ALA A 278 0.97 -9.04 68.20
CA ALA A 278 -0.11 -8.42 68.97
C ALA A 278 -0.55 -9.35 70.11
#